data_AF-A3IYU7-F1
#
_entry.id   AF-A3IYU7-F1
#
_cell.length_a   1.000
_cell.length_b   1.000
_cell.length_c   1.000
_cell.angle_alpha   90.00
_cell.angle_beta   90.00
_cell.angle_gamma   90.00
#
_symmetry.space_group_name_H-M   'P 1'
#
loop_
_entity.id
_entity.type
_entity.pdbx_description
1 polymer ?
#
loop_
_entity_poly.entity_id
_entity_poly.type
_entity_poly.pdbx_seq_one_letter_code
_entity_poly.pdbx_strand_id
1 'polypeptide(L)'
;MLQIYFDLYRHEGQRFEKDLSQFTNDKEINRYCTEAGGKNYVYSCINLYQLLNQLSEDVKKKLFTLPLRVVKENLLSIVSKLSVENVSQWCDDLGAYAQHQFEEKGKKILTPNIVKKLASKFLPSTEPSKSSLKLHEPVFEEDFKVVQKIKKYGFTPEILEQFKAEVRAGIEGEIFTESLFPFLKQRNLNPLLILSPNDRIRWEFEQKLEEKDKEIEQKLEEKDKEIEQVRSHLELKIEQRDQRITELQQQNQSQQTEIEELKQQNQQILEEMKEFRQFMETSKAAA
;
A
#
# COMPACT_ATOMS: atom_id res chain seq x y z
N MET A 1 49.05 -12.28 13.05
CA MET A 1 47.71 -12.77 13.44
C MET A 1 46.88 -13.13 12.19
N LEU A 2 46.68 -12.22 11.23
CA LEU A 2 45.98 -12.52 9.96
C LEU A 2 46.56 -13.72 9.20
N GLN A 3 47.88 -13.80 9.08
CA GLN A 3 48.57 -14.90 8.41
C GLN A 3 48.19 -16.29 8.98
N ILE A 4 48.14 -16.45 10.31
CA ILE A 4 47.78 -17.71 10.98
C ILE A 4 46.34 -18.13 10.62
N TYR A 5 45.41 -17.18 10.55
CA TYR A 5 44.03 -17.47 10.15
C TYR A 5 43.93 -17.81 8.66
N PHE A 6 44.65 -17.11 7.79
CA PHE A 6 44.67 -17.45 6.37
C PHE A 6 45.32 -18.81 6.12
N ASP A 7 46.39 -19.16 6.85
CA ASP A 7 47.04 -20.47 6.75
C ASP A 7 46.11 -21.60 7.22
N LEU A 8 45.39 -21.41 8.32
CA LEU A 8 44.37 -22.36 8.80
C LEU A 8 43.30 -22.62 7.72
N TYR A 9 42.73 -21.54 7.17
CA TYR A 9 41.68 -21.64 6.15
C TYR A 9 42.20 -22.16 4.81
N ARG A 10 43.48 -21.91 4.50
CA ARG A 10 44.16 -22.47 3.32
C ARG A 10 44.27 -23.99 3.43
N HIS A 11 44.67 -24.50 4.61
CA HIS A 11 44.74 -25.94 4.86
C HIS A 11 43.35 -26.59 4.82
N GLU A 12 42.34 -25.95 5.41
CA GLU A 12 40.96 -26.45 5.33
C GLU A 12 40.40 -26.42 3.91
N GLY A 13 40.63 -25.34 3.15
CA GLY A 13 40.21 -25.23 1.77
C GLY A 13 40.83 -26.32 0.88
N GLN A 14 42.14 -26.57 1.03
CA GLN A 14 42.83 -27.65 0.31
C GLN A 14 42.26 -29.03 0.65
N ARG A 15 41.95 -29.27 1.94
CA ARG A 15 41.33 -30.52 2.37
C ARG A 15 39.92 -30.66 1.79
N PHE A 16 39.09 -29.63 1.87
CA PHE A 16 37.73 -29.64 1.34
C PHE A 16 37.69 -29.84 -0.17
N GLU A 17 38.59 -29.20 -0.93
CA GLU A 17 38.69 -29.41 -2.37
C GLU A 17 39.03 -30.87 -2.70
N LYS A 18 39.99 -31.46 -1.98
CA LYS A 18 40.39 -32.86 -2.14
C LYS A 18 39.27 -33.83 -1.75
N ASP A 19 38.58 -33.57 -0.64
CA ASP A 19 37.47 -34.41 -0.17
C ASP A 19 36.28 -34.32 -1.14
N LEU A 20 35.93 -33.12 -1.61
CA LEU A 20 34.84 -32.93 -2.58
C LEU A 20 35.13 -33.56 -3.94
N SER A 21 36.39 -33.60 -4.37
CA SER A 21 36.77 -34.26 -5.63
C SER A 21 36.53 -35.78 -5.65
N GLN A 22 36.32 -36.40 -4.47
CA GLN A 22 36.04 -37.83 -4.32
C GLN A 22 34.54 -38.15 -4.39
N PHE A 23 33.66 -37.16 -4.28
CA PHE A 23 32.22 -37.34 -4.37
C PHE A 23 31.71 -37.03 -5.78
N THR A 24 30.93 -37.94 -6.35
CA THR A 24 30.31 -37.76 -7.67
C THR A 24 28.81 -37.47 -7.58
N ASN A 25 28.22 -37.52 -6.37
CA ASN A 25 26.78 -37.37 -6.14
C ASN A 25 26.45 -36.14 -5.31
N ASP A 26 25.52 -35.31 -5.80
CA ASP A 26 25.03 -34.11 -5.12
C ASP A 26 24.49 -34.36 -3.71
N LYS A 27 23.90 -35.53 -3.45
CA LYS A 27 23.41 -35.88 -2.09
C LYS A 27 24.57 -36.07 -1.11
N GLU A 28 25.66 -36.68 -1.56
CA GLU A 28 26.86 -36.91 -0.73
C GLU A 28 27.61 -35.60 -0.49
N ILE A 29 27.74 -34.76 -1.52
CA ILE A 29 28.31 -33.42 -1.43
C ILE A 29 27.53 -32.56 -0.43
N ASN A 30 26.19 -32.57 -0.50
CA ASN A 30 25.36 -31.81 0.43
C ASN A 30 25.46 -32.33 1.87
N ARG A 31 25.52 -33.65 2.07
CA ARG A 31 25.70 -34.24 3.41
C ARG A 31 27.05 -33.84 4.00
N TYR A 32 28.13 -34.00 3.23
CA TYR A 32 29.48 -33.59 3.62
C TYR A 32 29.53 -32.10 3.97
N CYS A 33 28.95 -31.24 3.13
CA CYS A 33 28.90 -29.80 3.39
C CYS A 33 28.17 -29.49 4.71
N THR A 34 27.06 -30.16 5.01
CA THR A 34 26.33 -29.97 6.28
C THR A 34 27.17 -30.41 7.49
N GLU A 35 27.85 -31.55 7.40
CA GLU A 35 28.73 -32.07 8.46
C GLU A 35 29.97 -31.18 8.69
N ALA A 36 30.47 -30.53 7.63
CA ALA A 36 31.68 -29.70 7.64
C ALA A 36 31.43 -28.20 7.96
N GLY A 37 30.27 -27.82 8.48
CA GLY A 37 29.95 -26.44 8.88
C GLY A 37 29.10 -25.64 7.87
N GLY A 38 28.59 -26.31 6.84
CA GLY A 38 27.65 -25.76 5.86
C GLY A 38 28.28 -25.40 4.52
N LYS A 39 27.46 -25.41 3.46
CA LYS A 39 27.87 -25.14 2.07
C LYS A 39 28.65 -23.83 1.94
N ASN A 40 28.15 -22.75 2.54
CA ASN A 40 28.79 -21.43 2.44
C ASN A 40 30.20 -21.41 3.06
N TYR A 41 30.41 -22.13 4.17
CA TYR A 41 31.71 -22.22 4.82
C TYR A 41 32.71 -22.98 3.93
N VAL A 42 32.35 -24.20 3.53
CA VAL A 42 33.18 -25.08 2.70
C VAL A 42 33.64 -24.39 1.42
N TYR A 43 32.70 -23.83 0.64
CA TYR A 43 33.06 -23.14 -0.60
C TYR A 43 33.81 -21.83 -0.38
N SER A 44 33.57 -21.09 0.72
CA SER A 44 34.39 -19.92 1.04
C SER A 44 35.83 -20.30 1.36
N CYS A 45 36.08 -21.42 2.05
CA CYS A 45 37.44 -21.91 2.31
C CYS A 45 38.15 -22.35 1.03
N ILE A 46 37.45 -23.09 0.14
CA ILE A 46 38.01 -23.53 -1.15
C ILE A 46 38.34 -22.32 -2.03
N ASN A 47 37.39 -21.39 -2.21
CA ASN A 47 37.60 -20.20 -3.03
C ASN A 47 38.74 -19.34 -2.48
N LEU A 48 38.84 -19.21 -1.16
CA LEU A 48 39.93 -18.48 -0.53
C LEU A 48 41.28 -19.17 -0.75
N TYR A 49 41.35 -20.50 -0.61
CA TYR A 49 42.55 -21.28 -0.92
C TYR A 49 43.03 -21.05 -2.36
N GLN A 50 42.12 -21.19 -3.32
CA GLN A 50 42.42 -20.99 -4.74
C GLN A 50 42.88 -19.56 -5.03
N LEU A 51 42.17 -18.56 -4.48
CA LEU A 51 42.51 -17.15 -4.59
C LEU A 51 43.91 -16.87 -4.02
N LEU A 52 44.22 -17.34 -2.82
CA LEU A 52 45.53 -17.14 -2.20
C LEU A 52 46.68 -17.76 -3.01
N ASN A 53 46.44 -18.85 -3.75
CA ASN A 53 47.46 -19.43 -4.63
C ASN A 53 47.68 -18.60 -5.91
N GLN A 54 46.68 -17.82 -6.33
CA GLN A 54 46.74 -16.98 -7.54
C GLN A 54 47.29 -15.57 -7.27
N LEU A 55 47.25 -15.09 -6.02
CA LEU A 55 47.80 -13.78 -5.67
C LEU A 55 49.34 -13.75 -5.76
N SER A 56 49.91 -12.61 -6.14
CA SER A 56 51.35 -12.36 -6.03
C SER A 56 51.78 -12.19 -4.57
N GLU A 57 53.06 -12.43 -4.28
CA GLU A 57 53.60 -12.28 -2.91
C GLU A 57 53.45 -10.85 -2.37
N ASP A 58 53.53 -9.84 -3.24
CA ASP A 58 53.32 -8.44 -2.85
C ASP A 58 51.88 -8.20 -2.37
N VAL A 59 50.89 -8.76 -3.07
CA VAL A 59 49.47 -8.61 -2.69
C VAL A 59 49.17 -9.41 -1.42
N LYS A 60 49.75 -10.61 -1.26
CA LYS A 60 49.64 -11.38 0.00
C LYS A 60 50.23 -10.59 1.18
N LYS A 61 51.39 -9.97 0.99
CA LYS A 61 52.02 -9.12 2.02
C LYS A 61 51.13 -7.93 2.38
N LYS A 62 50.53 -7.25 1.40
CA LYS A 62 49.55 -6.18 1.67
C LYS A 62 48.36 -6.71 2.48
N LEU A 63 47.77 -7.82 2.07
CA LEU A 63 46.61 -8.43 2.73
C LEU A 63 46.91 -8.82 4.19
N PHE A 64 48.07 -9.42 4.45
CA PHE A 64 48.44 -9.89 5.80
C PHE A 64 48.88 -8.77 6.75
N THR A 65 49.22 -7.59 6.22
CA THR A 65 49.65 -6.42 6.99
C THR A 65 48.53 -5.43 7.27
N LEU A 66 47.31 -5.71 6.80
CA LEU A 66 46.15 -4.85 7.05
C LEU A 66 45.87 -4.67 8.56
N PRO A 67 45.65 -3.43 9.04
CA PRO A 67 45.48 -3.15 10.46
C PRO A 67 44.03 -3.43 10.90
N LEU A 68 43.64 -4.70 10.95
CA LEU A 68 42.27 -5.13 11.29
C LEU A 68 42.11 -5.39 12.80
N ARG A 69 40.98 -4.95 13.38
CA ARG A 69 40.70 -5.15 14.82
C ARG A 69 40.48 -6.60 15.20
N VAL A 70 39.75 -7.33 14.36
CA VAL A 70 39.38 -8.73 14.55
C VAL A 70 39.29 -9.38 13.17
N VAL A 71 39.95 -10.52 13.01
CA VAL A 71 39.75 -11.41 11.87
C VAL A 71 38.53 -12.28 12.20
N LYS A 72 37.38 -11.96 11.60
CA LYS A 72 36.17 -12.79 11.73
C LYS A 72 35.96 -13.60 10.45
N GLU A 73 35.23 -14.71 10.54
CA GLU A 73 34.72 -15.49 9.40
C GLU A 73 34.14 -14.60 8.29
N ASN A 74 33.47 -13.51 8.66
CA ASN A 74 32.91 -12.55 7.72
C ASN A 74 33.96 -11.87 6.81
N LEU A 75 35.17 -11.62 7.30
CA LEU A 75 36.27 -11.07 6.48
C LEU A 75 36.71 -12.10 5.44
N LEU A 76 36.89 -13.34 5.86
CA LEU A 76 37.36 -14.43 5.00
C LEU A 76 36.31 -14.75 3.93
N SER A 77 35.03 -14.73 4.28
CA SER A 77 33.93 -14.83 3.31
C SER A 77 33.93 -13.68 2.32
N ILE A 78 34.22 -12.45 2.75
CA ILE A 78 34.35 -11.29 1.83
C ILE A 78 35.50 -11.51 0.85
N VAL A 79 36.70 -11.85 1.35
CA VAL A 79 37.88 -12.07 0.51
C VAL A 79 37.66 -13.21 -0.48
N SER A 80 37.01 -14.30 -0.05
CA SER A 80 36.69 -15.46 -0.90
C SER A 80 35.78 -15.14 -2.10
N LYS A 81 35.18 -13.95 -2.13
CA LYS A 81 34.26 -13.50 -3.19
C LYS A 81 34.86 -12.44 -4.11
N LEU A 82 36.09 -11.98 -3.83
CA LEU A 82 36.80 -11.02 -4.66
C LEU A 82 37.58 -11.74 -5.76
N SER A 83 37.72 -11.10 -6.93
CA SER A 83 38.68 -11.54 -7.96
C SER A 83 40.10 -11.19 -7.54
N VAL A 84 41.09 -11.82 -8.19
CA VAL A 84 42.52 -11.59 -7.96
C VAL A 84 42.87 -10.09 -8.09
N GLU A 85 42.34 -9.43 -9.12
CA GLU A 85 42.56 -8.01 -9.41
C GLU A 85 41.94 -7.13 -8.32
N ASN A 86 40.73 -7.49 -7.88
CA ASN A 86 39.96 -6.74 -6.90
C ASN A 86 40.56 -6.84 -5.49
N VAL A 87 41.26 -7.93 -5.15
CA VAL A 87 41.94 -8.05 -3.85
C VAL A 87 43.02 -6.99 -3.69
N SER A 88 43.82 -6.74 -4.72
CA SER A 88 44.90 -5.73 -4.65
C SER A 88 44.32 -4.34 -4.45
N GLN A 89 43.35 -3.95 -5.29
CA GLN A 89 42.70 -2.64 -5.20
C GLN A 89 41.98 -2.45 -3.86
N TRP A 90 41.33 -3.50 -3.36
CA TRP A 90 40.67 -3.46 -2.05
C TRP A 90 41.67 -3.30 -0.89
N CYS A 91 42.83 -3.93 -0.96
CA CYS A 91 43.89 -3.74 0.03
C CYS A 91 44.44 -2.30 0.00
N ASP A 92 44.61 -1.73 -1.18
CA ASP A 92 45.08 -0.34 -1.34
C ASP A 92 44.04 0.66 -0.80
N ASP A 93 42.75 0.46 -1.09
CA ASP A 93 41.63 1.24 -0.55
C ASP A 93 41.61 1.19 1.00
N LEU A 94 41.81 0.00 1.58
CA LEU A 94 41.85 -0.17 3.03
C LEU A 94 43.08 0.49 3.65
N GLY A 95 44.24 0.38 3.01
CA GLY A 95 45.48 1.02 3.44
C GLY A 95 45.37 2.54 3.45
N ALA A 96 44.87 3.13 2.35
CA ALA A 96 44.64 4.57 2.25
C ALA A 96 43.63 5.06 3.30
N TYR A 97 42.53 4.33 3.51
CA TYR A 97 41.55 4.69 4.53
C TYR A 97 42.11 4.60 5.95
N ALA A 98 42.90 3.57 6.26
CA ALA A 98 43.54 3.43 7.57
C ALA A 98 44.54 4.56 7.84
N GLN A 99 45.31 4.95 6.83
CA GLN A 99 46.27 6.05 6.92
C GLN A 99 45.56 7.38 7.19
N HIS A 100 44.51 7.69 6.44
CA HIS A 100 43.70 8.90 6.64
C HIS A 100 43.04 8.93 8.02
N GLN A 101 42.47 7.81 8.50
CA GLN A 101 41.87 7.75 9.84
C GLN A 101 42.92 7.86 10.96
N PHE A 102 44.14 7.39 10.73
CA PHE A 102 45.24 7.56 11.66
C PHE A 102 45.64 9.04 11.78
N GLU A 103 45.78 9.73 10.64
CA GLU A 103 46.15 11.16 10.59
C GLU A 103 45.08 12.06 11.23
N GLU A 104 43.79 11.80 10.99
CA GLU A 104 42.71 12.64 11.54
C GLU A 104 42.33 12.31 13.00
N LYS A 105 42.37 11.03 13.39
CA LYS A 105 41.73 10.55 14.63
C LYS A 105 42.64 9.70 15.51
N GLY A 106 43.90 9.52 15.14
CA GLY A 106 44.86 8.65 15.83
C GLY A 106 44.49 7.17 15.82
N LYS A 107 43.51 6.75 15.01
CA LYS A 107 43.00 5.37 14.98
C LYS A 107 43.56 4.62 13.78
N LYS A 108 44.53 3.76 14.03
CA LYS A 108 45.15 2.91 12.99
C LYS A 108 44.33 1.67 12.64
N ILE A 109 43.39 1.27 13.49
CA ILE A 109 42.70 -0.03 13.38
C ILE A 109 41.34 0.11 12.67
N LEU A 110 41.14 -0.69 11.62
CA LEU A 110 39.91 -0.75 10.83
C LEU A 110 38.83 -1.60 11.51
N THR A 111 37.59 -1.12 11.46
CA THR A 111 36.42 -1.86 11.96
C THR A 111 35.81 -2.75 10.88
N PRO A 112 35.12 -3.86 11.25
CA PRO A 112 34.49 -4.75 10.28
C PRO A 112 33.49 -4.07 9.32
N ASN A 113 32.82 -3.00 9.76
CA ASN A 113 31.88 -2.27 8.92
C ASN A 113 32.58 -1.52 7.78
N ILE A 114 33.76 -0.95 8.04
CA ILE A 114 34.57 -0.25 7.04
C ILE A 114 35.08 -1.25 6.01
N VAL A 115 35.60 -2.39 6.47
CA VAL A 115 36.06 -3.50 5.64
C VAL A 115 34.95 -3.94 4.67
N LYS A 116 33.73 -4.16 5.18
CA LYS A 116 32.58 -4.56 4.37
C LYS A 116 32.17 -3.47 3.36
N LYS A 117 32.16 -2.20 3.79
CA LYS A 117 31.81 -1.05 2.95
C LYS A 117 32.79 -0.86 1.78
N LEU A 118 34.08 -1.08 2.00
CA LEU A 118 35.08 -0.97 0.93
C LEU A 118 35.05 -2.20 0.01
N ALA A 119 34.78 -3.39 0.55
CA ALA A 119 34.62 -4.59 -0.27
C ALA A 119 33.39 -4.56 -1.17
N SER A 120 32.30 -3.92 -0.73
CA SER A 120 31.06 -3.84 -1.53
C SER A 120 31.20 -3.07 -2.85
N LYS A 121 32.32 -2.35 -3.06
CA LYS A 121 32.64 -1.74 -4.37
C LYS A 121 32.98 -2.77 -5.44
N PHE A 122 33.51 -3.92 -5.02
CA PHE A 122 34.10 -4.95 -5.88
C PHE A 122 33.29 -6.24 -5.90
N LEU A 123 32.46 -6.44 -4.88
CA LEU A 123 31.49 -7.52 -4.87
C LEU A 123 30.39 -7.19 -5.89
N PRO A 124 29.86 -8.19 -6.60
CA PRO A 124 28.65 -8.00 -7.40
C PRO A 124 27.64 -7.30 -6.51
N SER A 125 27.10 -6.17 -6.98
CA SER A 125 25.98 -5.53 -6.33
C SER A 125 24.89 -6.59 -6.30
N THR A 126 24.73 -7.28 -5.17
CA THR A 126 23.40 -7.67 -4.76
C THR A 126 22.73 -6.33 -4.57
N GLU A 127 22.14 -5.79 -5.64
CA GLU A 127 21.19 -4.70 -5.51
C GLU A 127 20.34 -5.06 -4.30
N PRO A 128 20.15 -4.14 -3.35
CA PRO A 128 19.27 -4.39 -2.22
C PRO A 128 17.89 -4.58 -2.84
N SER A 129 17.61 -5.82 -3.23
CA SER A 129 16.34 -6.22 -3.78
C SER A 129 15.35 -5.75 -2.74
N LYS A 130 14.38 -4.94 -3.17
CA LYS A 130 13.48 -4.25 -2.25
C LYS A 130 12.94 -5.26 -1.24
N SER A 131 12.93 -4.89 0.04
CA SER A 131 12.37 -5.73 1.10
C SER A 131 10.85 -5.56 1.21
N SER A 132 10.35 -4.45 0.66
CA SER A 132 8.95 -4.05 0.64
C SER A 132 8.70 -3.14 -0.56
N LEU A 133 7.45 -3.12 -1.01
CA LEU A 133 6.91 -2.16 -1.95
C LEU A 133 6.39 -0.93 -1.19
N LYS A 134 6.24 0.17 -1.91
CA LYS A 134 5.69 1.42 -1.39
C LYS A 134 4.32 1.66 -1.98
N LEU A 135 3.48 2.34 -1.22
CA LEU A 135 2.13 2.68 -1.64
C LEU A 135 2.16 3.67 -2.82
N HIS A 136 1.22 3.50 -3.76
CA HIS A 136 1.00 4.31 -4.96
C HIS A 136 2.20 4.37 -5.93
N GLU A 137 3.16 3.44 -5.80
CA GLU A 137 4.28 3.31 -6.72
C GLU A 137 4.04 2.18 -7.74
N PRO A 138 4.52 2.35 -8.99
CA PRO A 138 4.47 1.32 -10.00
C PRO A 138 5.37 0.13 -9.63
N VAL A 139 4.93 -1.07 -10.01
CA VAL A 139 5.59 -2.34 -9.74
C VAL A 139 6.27 -2.83 -11.01
N PHE A 140 7.60 -2.89 -10.98
CA PHE A 140 8.39 -3.44 -12.08
C PHE A 140 8.64 -4.94 -11.92
N GLU A 141 9.21 -5.57 -12.95
CA GLU A 141 9.45 -7.02 -12.99
C GLU A 141 10.28 -7.52 -11.81
N GLU A 142 11.26 -6.72 -11.38
CA GLU A 142 12.16 -7.02 -10.27
C GLU A 142 11.45 -6.92 -8.91
N ASP A 143 10.41 -6.11 -8.82
CA ASP A 143 9.68 -5.80 -7.59
C ASP A 143 8.78 -6.97 -7.13
N PHE A 144 8.36 -7.82 -8.07
CA PHE A 144 7.65 -9.07 -7.75
C PHE A 144 8.46 -10.01 -6.85
N LYS A 145 9.80 -9.89 -6.84
CA LYS A 145 10.66 -10.67 -5.92
C LYS A 145 10.37 -10.36 -4.44
N VAL A 146 9.76 -9.22 -4.11
CA VAL A 146 9.29 -8.91 -2.74
C VAL A 146 8.31 -9.98 -2.25
N VAL A 147 7.39 -10.40 -3.11
CA VAL A 147 6.37 -11.43 -2.79
C VAL A 147 7.03 -12.77 -2.48
N GLN A 148 8.09 -13.12 -3.22
CA GLN A 148 8.86 -14.35 -3.01
C GLN A 148 9.60 -14.38 -1.66
N LYS A 149 10.06 -13.23 -1.17
CA LYS A 149 10.82 -13.15 0.08
C LYS A 149 9.96 -13.30 1.32
N ILE A 150 8.67 -13.08 1.22
CA ILE A 150 7.75 -13.21 2.35
C ILE A 150 7.53 -14.70 2.61
N LYS A 151 8.26 -15.24 3.60
CA LYS A 151 8.21 -16.67 3.95
C LYS A 151 6.79 -17.22 4.12
N LYS A 152 5.87 -16.41 4.64
CA LYS A 152 4.46 -16.79 4.86
C LYS A 152 3.70 -17.07 3.57
N TYR A 153 4.15 -16.55 2.44
CA TYR A 153 3.47 -16.71 1.15
C TYR A 153 3.86 -17.98 0.41
N GLY A 154 5.03 -18.57 0.71
CA GLY A 154 5.44 -19.85 0.10
C GLY A 154 5.64 -19.82 -1.42
N PHE A 155 5.95 -18.66 -2.01
CA PHE A 155 6.16 -18.54 -3.46
C PHE A 155 7.43 -19.26 -3.91
N THR A 156 7.28 -20.26 -4.78
CA THR A 156 8.37 -20.80 -5.59
C THR A 156 8.55 -19.93 -6.86
N PRO A 157 9.68 -20.03 -7.58
CA PRO A 157 9.85 -19.31 -8.85
C PRO A 157 8.71 -19.55 -9.85
N GLU A 158 8.19 -20.77 -9.93
CA GLU A 158 7.10 -21.15 -10.85
C GLU A 158 5.78 -20.48 -10.45
N ILE A 159 5.45 -20.47 -9.16
CA ILE A 159 4.25 -19.82 -8.62
C ILE A 159 4.32 -18.30 -8.82
N LEU A 160 5.53 -17.73 -8.76
CA LEU A 160 5.76 -16.31 -9.01
C LEU A 160 5.46 -15.94 -10.46
N GLU A 161 5.90 -16.74 -11.43
CA GLU A 161 5.59 -16.50 -12.85
C GLU A 161 4.09 -16.63 -13.14
N GLN A 162 3.42 -17.63 -12.55
CA GLN A 162 1.96 -17.74 -12.64
C GLN A 162 1.24 -16.52 -12.05
N PHE A 163 1.67 -16.06 -10.88
CA PHE A 163 1.12 -14.87 -10.23
C PHE A 163 1.32 -13.61 -11.07
N LYS A 164 2.51 -13.42 -11.66
CA LYS A 164 2.77 -12.30 -12.59
C LYS A 164 1.84 -12.35 -13.79
N ALA A 165 1.62 -13.53 -14.37
CA ALA A 165 0.71 -13.70 -15.49
C ALA A 165 -0.75 -13.38 -15.11
N GLU A 166 -1.20 -13.84 -13.95
CA GLU A 166 -2.54 -13.52 -13.41
C GLU A 166 -2.74 -12.02 -13.22
N VAL A 167 -1.76 -11.35 -12.58
CA VAL A 167 -1.80 -9.89 -12.34
C VAL A 167 -1.85 -9.12 -13.67
N ARG A 168 -1.02 -9.50 -14.64
CA ARG A 168 -0.98 -8.87 -15.97
C ARG A 168 -2.23 -9.11 -16.80
N ALA A 169 -2.87 -10.27 -16.64
CA ALA A 169 -4.13 -10.56 -17.33
C ALA A 169 -5.31 -9.79 -16.72
N GLY A 170 -5.26 -9.50 -15.41
CA GLY A 170 -6.34 -8.83 -14.69
C GLY A 170 -6.22 -7.31 -14.58
N ILE A 171 -5.11 -6.70 -15.02
CA ILE A 171 -4.89 -5.25 -14.97
C ILE A 171 -4.55 -4.76 -16.37
N GLU A 172 -5.37 -3.87 -16.91
CA GLU A 172 -5.05 -3.13 -18.12
C GLU A 172 -4.18 -1.93 -17.78
N GLY A 173 -2.93 -1.94 -18.25
CA GLY A 173 -2.00 -0.80 -18.11
C GLY A 173 -0.93 -0.99 -17.03
N GLU A 174 -0.57 0.11 -16.38
CA GLU A 174 0.51 0.14 -15.38
C GLU A 174 0.04 -0.51 -14.07
N ILE A 175 0.88 -1.39 -13.52
CA ILE A 175 0.58 -2.12 -12.29
C ILE A 175 1.11 -1.31 -11.12
N PHE A 176 0.23 -0.89 -10.21
CA PHE A 176 0.61 -0.26 -8.95
C PHE A 176 0.60 -1.27 -7.80
N THR A 177 1.22 -0.91 -6.68
CA THR A 177 1.38 -1.81 -5.53
C THR A 177 0.04 -2.30 -4.98
N GLU A 178 -0.97 -1.43 -4.92
CA GLU A 178 -2.33 -1.73 -4.43
C GLU A 178 -3.06 -2.67 -5.38
N SER A 179 -2.73 -2.61 -6.68
CA SER A 179 -3.29 -3.48 -7.69
C SER A 179 -2.96 -4.95 -7.45
N LEU A 180 -1.90 -5.25 -6.69
CA LEU A 180 -1.56 -6.62 -6.28
C LEU A 180 -2.47 -7.16 -5.17
N PHE A 181 -3.16 -6.29 -4.42
CA PHE A 181 -3.85 -6.70 -3.19
C PHE A 181 -5.02 -7.66 -3.45
N PRO A 182 -5.88 -7.48 -4.48
CA PRO A 182 -6.94 -8.42 -4.78
C PRO A 182 -6.41 -9.83 -5.09
N PHE A 183 -5.35 -9.94 -5.89
CA PHE A 183 -4.74 -11.23 -6.27
C PHE A 183 -4.12 -11.94 -5.06
N LEU A 184 -3.45 -11.20 -4.17
CA LEU A 184 -2.93 -11.77 -2.92
C LEU A 184 -4.07 -12.24 -2.00
N LYS A 185 -5.15 -11.46 -1.88
CA LYS A 185 -6.34 -11.84 -1.09
C LYS A 185 -7.02 -13.09 -1.63
N GLN A 186 -7.16 -13.23 -2.96
CA GLN A 186 -7.73 -14.43 -3.60
C GLN A 186 -6.94 -15.70 -3.26
N ARG A 187 -5.63 -15.57 -3.05
CA ARG A 187 -4.75 -16.66 -2.60
C ARG A 187 -4.70 -16.83 -1.08
N ASN A 188 -5.60 -16.18 -0.32
CA ASN A 188 -5.64 -16.14 1.14
C ASN A 188 -4.35 -15.59 1.79
N LEU A 189 -3.66 -14.67 1.11
CA LEU A 189 -2.45 -14.03 1.60
C LEU A 189 -2.76 -12.63 2.11
N ASN A 190 -2.05 -12.20 3.15
CA ASN A 190 -2.24 -10.85 3.70
C ASN A 190 -1.47 -9.80 2.87
N PRO A 191 -2.12 -9.03 1.99
CA PRO A 191 -1.46 -8.13 1.06
C PRO A 191 -0.58 -7.07 1.73
N LEU A 192 -0.92 -6.65 2.95
CA LEU A 192 -0.18 -5.62 3.68
C LEU A 192 1.27 -6.04 3.97
N LEU A 193 1.58 -7.34 3.96
CA LEU A 193 2.93 -7.82 4.21
C LEU A 193 3.94 -7.41 3.13
N ILE A 194 3.48 -7.06 1.92
CA ILE A 194 4.36 -6.56 0.86
C ILE A 194 4.77 -5.11 1.09
N LEU A 195 4.03 -4.36 1.92
CA LEU A 195 4.29 -2.95 2.21
C LEU A 195 5.31 -2.76 3.33
N SER A 196 5.94 -1.58 3.33
CA SER A 196 6.71 -1.09 4.48
C SER A 196 5.80 -0.83 5.69
N PRO A 197 6.29 -0.92 6.94
CA PRO A 197 5.45 -0.68 8.12
C PRO A 197 4.71 0.66 8.12
N ASN A 198 5.34 1.72 7.62
CA ASN A 198 4.72 3.05 7.53
C ASN A 198 3.61 3.08 6.47
N ASP A 199 3.83 2.44 5.32
CA ASP A 199 2.83 2.37 4.25
C ASP A 199 1.63 1.52 4.63
N ARG A 200 1.82 0.49 5.49
CA ARG A 200 0.69 -0.28 6.05
C ARG A 200 -0.24 0.61 6.87
N ILE A 201 0.34 1.40 7.77
CA ILE A 201 -0.43 2.34 8.61
C ILE A 201 -1.16 3.34 7.72
N ARG A 202 -0.46 3.89 6.72
CA ARG A 202 -1.05 4.84 5.76
C ARG A 202 -2.24 4.22 5.01
N TRP A 203 -2.09 3.01 4.49
CA TRP A 203 -3.17 2.30 3.80
C TRP A 203 -4.38 2.06 4.71
N GLU A 204 -4.17 1.62 5.95
CA GLU A 204 -5.25 1.44 6.92
C GLU A 204 -6.00 2.76 7.22
N PHE A 205 -5.30 3.90 7.23
CA PHE A 205 -5.94 5.21 7.34
C PHE A 205 -6.71 5.60 6.09
N GLU A 206 -6.14 5.39 4.90
CA GLU A 206 -6.80 5.68 3.62
C GLU A 206 -8.10 4.86 3.46
N GLN A 207 -8.08 3.57 3.81
CA GLN A 207 -9.28 2.73 3.77
C GLN A 207 -10.35 3.17 4.78
N LYS A 208 -9.96 3.57 6.01
CA LYS A 208 -10.91 4.11 6.99
C LYS A 208 -11.53 5.44 6.56
N LEU A 209 -10.77 6.28 5.86
CA LEU A 209 -11.29 7.51 5.29
C LEU A 209 -12.30 7.20 4.18
N GLU A 210 -11.97 6.29 3.26
CA GLU A 210 -12.86 5.88 2.17
C GLU A 210 -14.17 5.25 2.70
N GLU A 211 -14.10 4.43 3.75
CA GLU A 211 -15.29 3.88 4.43
C GLU A 211 -16.18 5.00 5.02
N LYS A 212 -15.57 6.01 5.65
CA LYS A 212 -16.30 7.16 6.18
C LYS A 212 -16.93 8.02 5.09
N ASP A 213 -16.22 8.23 3.99
CA ASP A 213 -16.73 9.00 2.86
C ASP A 213 -17.96 8.30 2.25
N LYS A 214 -17.91 6.97 2.09
CA LYS A 214 -19.07 6.17 1.67
C LYS A 214 -20.24 6.24 2.66
N GLU A 215 -19.96 6.21 3.97
CA GLU A 215 -21.00 6.37 5.00
C GLU A 215 -21.67 7.76 4.93
N ILE A 216 -20.88 8.80 4.67
CA ILE A 216 -21.39 10.17 4.50
C ILE A 216 -22.25 10.26 3.23
N GLU A 217 -21.77 9.71 2.12
CA GLU A 217 -22.49 9.71 0.84
C GLU A 217 -23.84 9.00 0.95
N GLN A 218 -23.88 7.83 1.61
CA GLN A 218 -25.14 7.11 1.87
C GLN A 218 -26.10 7.93 2.73
N LYS A 219 -25.62 8.59 3.79
CA LYS A 219 -26.47 9.45 4.64
C LYS A 219 -27.00 10.66 3.89
N LEU A 220 -26.21 11.24 2.99
CA LEU A 220 -26.66 12.35 2.15
C LEU A 220 -27.77 11.88 1.20
N GLU A 221 -27.61 10.73 0.53
CA GLU A 221 -28.66 10.17 -0.33
C GLU A 221 -29.96 9.87 0.44
N GLU A 222 -29.86 9.35 1.66
CA GLU A 222 -31.02 9.12 2.53
C GLU A 222 -31.71 10.44 2.90
N LYS A 223 -30.94 11.48 3.22
CA LYS A 223 -31.46 12.81 3.54
C LYS A 223 -32.14 13.48 2.35
N ASP A 224 -31.56 13.35 1.16
CA ASP A 224 -32.16 13.89 -0.06
C ASP A 224 -33.50 13.21 -0.38
N LYS A 225 -33.58 11.88 -0.19
CA LYS A 225 -34.85 11.14 -0.31
C LYS A 225 -35.89 11.60 0.71
N GLU A 226 -35.48 11.84 1.96
CA GLU A 226 -36.37 12.34 3.02
C GLU A 226 -36.90 13.74 2.68
N ILE A 227 -36.03 14.64 2.17
CA ILE A 227 -36.42 15.98 1.73
C ILE A 227 -37.44 15.92 0.59
N GLU A 228 -37.21 15.07 -0.42
CA GLU A 228 -38.10 14.95 -1.56
C GLU A 228 -39.48 14.41 -1.17
N GLN A 229 -39.54 13.48 -0.21
CA GLN A 229 -40.81 12.99 0.36
C GLN A 229 -41.56 14.09 1.10
N VAL A 230 -40.87 14.87 1.94
CA VAL A 230 -41.48 16.00 2.65
C VAL A 230 -42.00 17.05 1.68
N ARG A 231 -41.22 17.37 0.64
CA ARG A 231 -41.62 18.30 -0.41
C ARG A 231 -42.87 17.83 -1.14
N SER A 232 -42.90 16.59 -1.59
CA SER A 232 -44.06 15.98 -2.26
C SER A 232 -45.31 16.03 -1.37
N HIS A 233 -45.15 15.77 -0.07
CA HIS A 233 -46.25 15.84 0.88
C HIS A 233 -46.76 17.27 1.11
N LEU A 234 -45.87 18.27 1.10
CA LEU A 234 -46.24 19.68 1.21
C LEU A 234 -46.97 20.17 -0.05
N GLU A 235 -46.50 19.79 -1.24
CA GLU A 235 -47.16 20.14 -2.51
C GLU A 235 -48.59 19.59 -2.55
N LEU A 236 -48.79 18.33 -2.15
CA LEU A 236 -50.13 17.74 -2.04
C LEU A 236 -51.03 18.50 -1.05
N LYS A 237 -50.48 18.92 0.10
CA LYS A 237 -51.23 19.70 1.10
C LYS A 237 -51.62 21.09 0.60
N ILE A 238 -50.77 21.74 -0.18
CA ILE A 238 -51.08 23.03 -0.79
C ILE A 238 -52.23 22.85 -1.78
N GLU A 239 -52.14 21.86 -2.67
CA GLU A 239 -53.19 21.58 -3.66
C GLU A 239 -54.55 21.29 -2.99
N GLN A 240 -54.58 20.49 -1.92
CA GLN A 240 -55.79 20.24 -1.14
C GLN A 240 -56.36 21.51 -0.50
N ARG A 241 -55.50 22.41 0.01
CA ARG A 241 -55.95 23.69 0.57
C ARG A 241 -56.51 24.61 -0.51
N ASP A 242 -55.91 24.66 -1.68
CA ASP A 242 -56.37 25.49 -2.80
C ASP A 242 -57.72 25.00 -3.35
N GLN A 243 -57.91 23.68 -3.43
CA GLN A 243 -59.21 23.08 -3.74
C GLN A 243 -60.25 23.50 -2.70
N ARG A 244 -59.92 23.42 -1.41
CA ARG A 244 -60.84 23.83 -0.34
C ARG A 244 -61.19 25.31 -0.37
N ILE A 245 -60.23 26.17 -0.70
CA ILE A 245 -60.47 27.61 -0.86
C ILE A 245 -61.45 27.84 -2.01
N THR A 246 -61.27 27.13 -3.13
CA THR A 246 -62.14 27.25 -4.31
C THR A 246 -63.57 26.82 -3.98
N GLU A 247 -63.75 25.70 -3.26
CA GLU A 247 -65.07 25.25 -2.77
C GLU A 247 -65.73 26.31 -1.89
N LEU A 248 -64.98 26.88 -0.94
CA LEU A 248 -65.50 27.92 -0.05
C LEU A 248 -65.87 29.20 -0.81
N GLN A 249 -65.08 29.58 -1.83
CA GLN A 249 -65.39 30.73 -2.69
C GLN A 249 -66.69 30.51 -3.49
N GLN A 250 -66.86 29.32 -4.08
CA GLN A 250 -68.10 28.97 -4.78
C GLN A 250 -69.31 28.96 -3.83
N GLN A 251 -69.16 28.39 -2.64
CA GLN A 251 -70.23 28.39 -1.64
C GLN A 251 -70.61 29.82 -1.21
N ASN A 252 -69.62 30.69 -0.99
CA ASN A 252 -69.85 32.08 -0.61
C ASN A 252 -70.54 32.86 -1.74
N GLN A 253 -70.13 32.66 -2.99
CA GLN A 253 -70.82 33.25 -4.15
C GLN A 253 -72.28 32.82 -4.23
N SER A 254 -72.57 31.53 -4.07
CA SER A 254 -73.94 31.01 -4.05
C SER A 254 -74.79 31.66 -2.95
N GLN A 255 -74.23 31.80 -1.74
CA GLN A 255 -74.92 32.45 -0.61
C GLN A 255 -75.15 33.95 -0.86
N GLN A 256 -74.21 34.63 -1.51
CA GLN A 256 -74.40 36.04 -1.88
C GLN A 256 -75.53 36.22 -2.88
N THR A 257 -75.64 35.34 -3.87
CA THR A 257 -76.76 35.35 -4.82
C THR A 257 -78.10 35.15 -4.10
N GLU A 258 -78.19 34.16 -3.22
CA GLU A 258 -79.41 33.88 -2.44
C GLU A 258 -79.80 35.06 -1.53
N ILE A 259 -78.82 35.70 -0.88
CA ILE A 259 -79.06 36.90 -0.07
C ILE A 259 -79.64 38.04 -0.93
N GLU A 260 -79.10 38.24 -2.13
CA GLU A 260 -79.54 39.33 -3.01
C GLU A 260 -80.95 39.06 -3.57
N GLU A 261 -81.28 37.81 -3.90
CA GLU A 261 -82.64 37.39 -4.27
C GLU A 261 -83.64 37.62 -3.12
N LEU A 262 -83.29 37.23 -1.89
CA LEU A 262 -84.12 37.46 -0.71
C LEU A 262 -84.31 38.95 -0.41
N LYS A 263 -83.30 39.80 -0.64
CA LYS A 263 -83.45 41.26 -0.54
C LYS A 263 -84.43 41.80 -1.57
N GLN A 264 -84.33 41.36 -2.82
CA GLN A 264 -85.25 41.79 -3.88
C GLN A 264 -86.69 41.36 -3.57
N GLN A 265 -86.90 40.12 -3.12
CA GLN A 265 -88.21 39.64 -2.67
C GLN A 265 -88.76 40.47 -1.51
N ASN A 266 -87.94 40.76 -0.49
CA ASN A 266 -88.35 41.61 0.62
C ASN A 266 -88.71 43.04 0.18
N GLN A 267 -87.98 43.61 -0.78
CA GLN A 267 -88.32 44.91 -1.34
C GLN A 267 -89.66 44.89 -2.07
N GLN A 268 -89.95 43.86 -2.86
CA GLN A 268 -91.25 43.68 -3.50
C GLN A 268 -92.37 43.57 -2.47
N ILE A 269 -92.22 42.70 -1.46
CA ILE A 269 -93.20 42.54 -0.39
C ILE A 269 -93.46 43.87 0.35
N LEU A 270 -92.40 44.64 0.64
CA LEU A 270 -92.53 45.95 1.28
C LEU A 270 -93.33 46.94 0.44
N GLU A 271 -93.11 46.97 -0.87
CA GLU A 271 -93.86 47.86 -1.77
C GLU A 271 -95.32 47.40 -1.90
N GLU A 272 -95.57 46.10 -2.08
CA GLU A 272 -96.93 45.52 -2.08
C GLU A 272 -97.69 45.83 -0.78
N MET A 273 -97.04 45.70 0.37
CA MET A 273 -97.65 46.05 1.67
C MET A 273 -97.93 47.55 1.82
N LYS A 274 -97.17 48.40 1.14
CA LYS A 274 -97.36 49.85 1.15
C LYS A 274 -98.52 50.25 0.24
N GLU A 275 -98.59 49.68 -0.96
CA GLU A 275 -99.73 49.82 -1.87
C GLU A 275 -101.03 49.30 -1.23
N PHE A 276 -100.99 48.13 -0.59
CA PHE A 276 -102.14 47.58 0.13
C PHE A 276 -102.61 48.49 1.27
N ARG A 277 -101.68 49.09 2.04
CA ARG A 277 -102.02 50.07 3.08
C ARG A 277 -102.71 51.31 2.49
N GLN A 278 -102.17 51.87 1.41
CA GLN A 278 -102.77 53.02 0.74
C GLN A 278 -104.18 52.70 0.18
N PHE A 279 -104.36 51.49 -0.38
CA PHE A 279 -105.66 51.01 -0.81
C PHE A 279 -106.65 50.92 0.35
N MET A 280 -106.25 50.36 1.49
CA MET A 280 -107.10 50.25 2.68
C MET A 280 -107.47 51.61 3.29
N GLU A 281 -106.55 52.58 3.27
CA GLU A 281 -106.81 53.94 3.75
C GLU A 281 -107.78 54.71 2.83
N THR A 282 -107.62 54.58 1.52
CA THR A 282 -108.51 55.24 0.54
C THR A 282 -109.91 54.62 0.51
N SER A 283 -110.03 53.30 0.64
CA SER A 283 -111.34 52.62 0.73
C SER A 283 -112.07 52.89 2.05
N LYS A 284 -111.34 53.19 3.13
CA LYS A 284 -111.92 53.62 4.42
C LYS A 284 -112.34 55.11 4.44
N ALA A 285 -111.78 55.93 3.56
CA ALA A 285 -112.18 57.33 3.38
C ALA A 285 -113.37 57.52 2.41
N ALA A 286 -113.72 56.49 1.64
CA ALA A 286 -114.82 56.48 0.67
C ALA A 286 -116.11 55.79 1.17
N ALA A 287 -116.11 55.28 2.40
CA ALA A 287 -117.25 54.68 3.11
C ALA A 287 -117.73 55.61 4.22
#